data_AF-A0A7S2KEV2-F1
#
_entry.id   AF-A0A7S2KEV2-F1
#
_cell.length_a   1.000
_cell.length_b   1.000
_cell.length_c   1.000
_cell.angle_alpha   90.00
_cell.angle_beta   90.00
_cell.angle_gamma   90.00
#
_symmetry.space_group_name_H-M   'P 1'
#
loop_
_entity.id
_entity.type
_entity.pdbx_description
1 polymer ?
#
loop_
_entity_poly.entity_id
_entity_poly.type
_entity_poly.pdbx_seq_one_letter_code
_entity_poly.pdbx_strand_id
1 'polypeptide(L)'
;GRRNSPYPHGEVTCRDPRDLPYIRECMARDISPVSKAGLMPTARHIHLYTDAIEKYSPDVNLSHMHDILFQFNKMATVQGDYFLCRQKQMQIIAKMLKDIPLDQDSKYTISMCPVNTSDIRAMDIIKRFSIKRALGEAAGLKARVAPKRPTSFDELSTMCDMHHELELFLWLSMRFPGNIVEQQAALSLKDRVIDLIEEGLVTSEHLKLEHDYIKRDKRLRNNWIENNGNKSAYPFIDDEIEDDDFYDDEEEYVGSTI
;
A
#
# COMPACT_ATOMS: atom_id res chain seq x y z
N GLY A 1 10.91 -27.13 14.42
CA GLY A 1 9.55 -27.02 14.99
C GLY A 1 8.45 -26.83 13.96
N ARG A 2 8.71 -27.00 12.65
CA ARG A 2 7.64 -27.11 11.64
C ARG A 2 7.29 -28.59 11.49
N ARG A 3 6.01 -28.90 11.29
CA ARG A 3 5.57 -30.25 10.91
C ARG A 3 6.34 -30.69 9.65
N ASN A 4 6.88 -31.91 9.65
CA ASN A 4 7.71 -32.49 8.58
C ASN A 4 9.09 -31.85 8.35
N SER A 5 9.57 -30.99 9.25
CA SER A 5 10.98 -30.59 9.27
C SER A 5 11.84 -31.61 10.03
N PRO A 6 13.16 -31.70 9.78
CA PRO A 6 14.05 -32.57 10.57
C PRO A 6 14.20 -32.11 12.03
N TYR A 7 13.71 -30.92 12.38
CA TYR A 7 13.78 -30.35 13.73
C TYR A 7 12.43 -30.53 14.43
N PRO A 8 12.29 -31.47 15.39
CA PRO A 8 11.02 -31.71 16.07
C PRO A 8 10.58 -30.55 16.96
N HIS A 9 11.52 -29.84 17.58
CA HIS A 9 11.25 -28.71 18.48
C HIS A 9 11.49 -27.36 17.79
N GLY A 10 10.72 -26.35 18.18
CA GLY A 10 10.91 -24.96 17.75
C GLY A 10 11.53 -24.17 18.90
N GLU A 11 12.51 -23.33 18.58
CA GLU A 11 13.18 -22.46 19.55
C GLU A 11 13.03 -21.01 19.08
N VAL A 12 12.92 -20.08 20.03
CA VAL A 12 12.76 -18.64 19.77
C VAL A 12 13.68 -17.87 20.73
N THR A 13 14.38 -16.87 20.20
CA THR A 13 15.20 -15.93 20.97
C THR A 13 15.26 -14.59 20.24
N CYS A 14 15.86 -13.58 20.86
CA CYS A 14 16.13 -12.27 20.29
C CYS A 14 17.62 -12.09 19.99
N ARG A 15 17.94 -11.13 19.11
CA ARG A 15 19.32 -10.70 18.83
C ARG A 15 19.99 -10.05 20.04
N ASP A 16 19.25 -9.22 20.77
CA ASP A 16 19.72 -8.53 21.98
C ASP A 16 19.10 -9.20 23.22
N PRO A 17 19.90 -9.77 24.13
CA PRO A 17 19.39 -10.49 25.31
C PRO A 17 18.46 -9.66 26.21
N ARG A 18 18.56 -8.33 26.14
CA ARG A 18 17.69 -7.41 26.91
C ARG A 18 16.23 -7.48 26.48
N ASP A 19 15.95 -7.90 25.26
CA ASP A 19 14.58 -8.00 24.73
C ASP A 19 13.89 -9.34 25.08
N LEU A 20 14.64 -10.29 25.65
CA LEU A 20 14.14 -11.63 25.94
C LEU A 20 12.99 -11.67 26.97
N PRO A 21 13.01 -10.87 28.06
CA PRO A 21 11.88 -10.81 28.99
C PRO A 21 10.56 -10.43 28.31
N TYR A 22 10.60 -9.48 27.38
CA TYR A 22 9.42 -9.02 26.65
C TYR A 22 8.88 -10.07 25.69
N ILE A 23 9.75 -10.77 24.95
CA ILE A 23 9.30 -11.87 24.08
C ILE A 23 8.58 -12.94 24.90
N ARG A 24 9.11 -13.29 26.09
CA ARG A 24 8.47 -14.27 26.97
C ARG A 24 7.10 -13.80 27.46
N GLU A 25 6.98 -12.52 27.80
CA GLU A 25 5.72 -11.90 28.19
C GLU A 25 4.70 -11.92 27.04
N CYS A 26 5.09 -11.50 25.84
CA CYS A 26 4.22 -11.56 24.66
C CYS A 26 3.76 -12.99 24.32
N MET A 27 4.66 -13.99 24.44
CA MET A 27 4.33 -15.39 24.17
C MET A 27 3.43 -16.03 25.24
N ALA A 28 3.47 -15.53 26.48
CA ALA A 28 2.64 -16.02 27.57
C ALA A 28 1.25 -15.35 27.62
N ARG A 29 1.05 -14.25 26.88
CA ARG A 29 -0.21 -13.51 26.89
C ARG A 29 -1.29 -14.24 26.08
N ASP A 30 -2.48 -14.32 26.65
CA ASP A 30 -3.65 -14.86 25.95
C ASP A 30 -4.08 -13.94 24.81
N ILE A 31 -4.41 -14.54 23.67
CA ILE A 31 -4.91 -13.82 22.49
C ILE A 31 -6.38 -13.52 22.69
N SER A 32 -6.76 -12.24 22.67
CA SER A 32 -8.16 -11.84 22.72
C SER A 32 -8.91 -12.29 21.44
N PRO A 33 -10.13 -12.81 21.56
CA PRO A 33 -10.94 -13.13 20.39
C PRO A 33 -11.22 -11.88 19.53
N VAL A 34 -11.14 -12.03 18.22
CA VAL A 34 -11.53 -10.97 17.28
C VAL A 34 -13.04 -10.74 17.39
N SER A 35 -13.45 -9.50 17.70
CA SER A 35 -14.84 -9.15 18.01
C SER A 35 -15.63 -8.55 16.84
N LYS A 36 -14.96 -8.08 15.79
CA LYS A 36 -15.62 -7.43 14.64
C LYS A 36 -14.99 -7.82 13.31
N ALA A 37 -15.79 -7.76 12.24
CA ALA A 37 -15.36 -7.98 10.86
C ALA A 37 -15.39 -6.66 10.05
N GLY A 38 -14.38 -6.46 9.22
CA GLY A 38 -14.30 -5.29 8.34
C GLY A 38 -15.19 -5.42 7.11
N LEU A 39 -15.92 -4.36 6.78
CA LEU A 39 -16.72 -4.22 5.57
C LEU A 39 -16.10 -3.20 4.62
N MET A 40 -16.30 -3.39 3.32
CA MET A 40 -15.89 -2.44 2.29
C MET A 40 -17.04 -2.21 1.31
N PRO A 41 -17.39 -0.96 0.98
CA PRO A 41 -18.46 -0.67 0.05
C PRO A 41 -18.11 -1.17 -1.34
N THR A 42 -19.09 -1.74 -2.02
CA THR A 42 -18.99 -2.13 -3.44
C THR A 42 -19.29 -0.92 -4.32
N ALA A 43 -18.93 -0.99 -5.61
CA ALA A 43 -19.32 0.02 -6.60
C ALA A 43 -20.85 0.26 -6.59
N ARG A 44 -21.64 -0.79 -6.39
CA ARG A 44 -23.10 -0.69 -6.30
C ARG A 44 -23.57 0.12 -5.08
N HIS A 45 -22.93 -0.04 -3.92
CA HIS A 45 -23.25 0.77 -2.74
C HIS A 45 -22.95 2.25 -3.00
N ILE A 46 -21.83 2.54 -3.67
CA ILE A 46 -21.46 3.91 -4.03
C ILE A 46 -22.48 4.51 -5.00
N HIS A 47 -22.91 3.77 -6.03
CA HIS A 47 -23.95 4.24 -6.96
C HIS A 47 -25.29 4.50 -6.27
N LEU A 48 -25.77 3.56 -5.44
CA LEU A 48 -27.02 3.74 -4.69
C LEU A 48 -26.97 4.97 -3.79
N TYR A 49 -25.81 5.24 -3.19
CA TYR A 49 -25.59 6.42 -2.38
C TYR A 49 -25.60 7.70 -3.23
N THR A 50 -24.90 7.74 -4.36
CA THR A 50 -24.91 8.89 -5.29
C THR A 50 -26.33 9.20 -5.76
N ASP A 51 -27.08 8.19 -6.23
CA ASP A 51 -28.47 8.36 -6.67
C ASP A 51 -29.38 8.91 -5.55
N ALA A 52 -29.15 8.46 -4.31
CA ALA A 52 -29.92 8.92 -3.15
C ALA A 52 -29.60 10.38 -2.77
N ILE A 53 -28.33 10.76 -2.78
CA ILE A 53 -27.92 12.15 -2.48
C ILE A 53 -28.48 13.11 -3.53
N GLU A 54 -28.36 12.80 -4.81
CA GLU A 54 -28.92 13.63 -5.88
C GLU A 54 -30.44 13.83 -5.75
N LYS A 55 -31.15 12.79 -5.30
CA LYS A 55 -32.61 12.83 -5.13
C LYS A 55 -33.08 13.57 -3.88
N TYR A 56 -32.39 13.38 -2.75
CA TYR A 56 -32.87 13.82 -1.44
C TYR A 56 -32.09 15.01 -0.86
N SER A 57 -30.98 15.41 -1.48
CA SER A 57 -30.13 16.51 -1.03
C SER A 57 -29.59 17.30 -2.23
N PRO A 58 -30.47 17.99 -2.99
CA PRO A 58 -30.08 18.68 -4.22
C PRO A 58 -29.05 19.81 -4.00
N ASP A 59 -28.94 20.31 -2.76
CA ASP A 59 -27.96 21.33 -2.37
C ASP A 59 -26.54 20.75 -2.26
N VAL A 60 -26.40 19.42 -2.18
CA VAL A 60 -25.12 18.71 -2.06
C VAL A 60 -24.70 18.19 -3.44
N ASN A 61 -23.76 18.88 -4.09
CA ASN A 61 -23.22 18.46 -5.38
C ASN A 61 -21.97 17.60 -5.20
N LEU A 62 -22.10 16.28 -5.40
CA LEU A 62 -20.98 15.33 -5.39
C LEU A 62 -20.68 14.85 -6.80
N SER A 63 -19.89 15.63 -7.54
CA SER A 63 -19.55 15.32 -8.93
C SER A 63 -18.34 14.38 -9.09
N HIS A 64 -17.45 14.32 -8.09
CA HIS A 64 -16.21 13.56 -8.17
C HIS A 64 -16.19 12.37 -7.20
N MET A 65 -15.66 11.23 -7.68
CA MET A 65 -15.54 9.98 -6.90
C MET A 65 -14.92 10.19 -5.51
N HIS A 66 -13.92 11.06 -5.39
CA HIS A 66 -13.27 11.33 -4.11
C HIS A 66 -14.23 11.91 -3.07
N ASP A 67 -15.09 12.84 -3.47
CA ASP A 67 -16.07 13.49 -2.59
C ASP A 67 -17.17 12.50 -2.22
N ILE A 68 -17.60 11.67 -3.19
CA ILE A 68 -18.59 10.61 -2.98
C ILE A 68 -18.07 9.60 -1.94
N LEU A 69 -16.85 9.09 -2.09
CA LEU A 69 -16.25 8.13 -1.17
C LEU A 69 -16.03 8.72 0.22
N PHE A 70 -15.59 9.98 0.27
CA PHE A 70 -15.39 10.70 1.51
C PHE A 70 -16.70 10.84 2.30
N GLN A 71 -17.75 11.34 1.66
CA GLN A 71 -19.06 11.51 2.29
C GLN A 71 -19.72 10.18 2.63
N PHE A 72 -19.58 9.17 1.76
CA PHE A 72 -20.05 7.82 2.05
C PHE A 72 -19.40 7.29 3.33
N ASN A 73 -18.07 7.40 3.47
CA ASN A 73 -17.36 6.94 4.66
C ASN A 73 -17.79 7.70 5.92
N LYS A 74 -18.11 9.00 5.79
CA LYS A 74 -18.60 9.83 6.91
C LYS A 74 -20.02 9.47 7.35
N MET A 75 -20.89 9.09 6.41
CA MET A 75 -22.31 8.84 6.66
C MET A 75 -22.66 7.37 6.88
N ALA A 76 -21.82 6.45 6.41
CA ALA A 76 -22.07 5.03 6.49
C ALA A 76 -22.11 4.58 7.96
N THR A 77 -23.24 3.99 8.34
CA THR A 77 -23.41 3.33 9.63
C THR A 77 -23.48 1.83 9.41
N VAL A 78 -22.84 1.08 10.30
CA VAL A 78 -22.85 -0.39 10.29
C VAL A 78 -23.38 -0.88 11.64
N GLN A 79 -24.07 -2.01 11.64
CA GLN A 79 -24.69 -2.58 12.84
C GLN A 79 -24.02 -3.90 13.21
N GLY A 80 -24.09 -4.28 14.49
CA GLY A 80 -23.57 -5.53 15.01
C GLY A 80 -22.05 -5.59 15.07
N ASP A 81 -21.49 -6.76 14.74
CA ASP A 81 -20.07 -7.07 14.87
C ASP A 81 -19.28 -6.67 13.62
N TYR A 82 -19.55 -5.48 13.08
CA TYR A 82 -18.93 -4.97 11.86
C TYR A 82 -18.36 -3.57 12.04
N PHE A 83 -17.35 -3.25 11.25
CA PHE A 83 -16.81 -1.89 11.11
C PHE A 83 -16.50 -1.62 9.63
N LEU A 84 -16.46 -0.35 9.23
CA LEU A 84 -16.06 0.02 7.87
C LEU A 84 -14.53 0.06 7.78
N CYS A 85 -13.95 -0.66 6.82
CA CYS A 85 -12.51 -0.68 6.60
C CYS A 85 -11.99 0.71 6.20
N ARG A 86 -10.76 1.04 6.61
CA ARG A 86 -10.09 2.28 6.20
C ARG A 86 -9.90 2.33 4.68
N GLN A 87 -10.27 3.44 4.06
CA GLN A 87 -10.24 3.62 2.61
C GLN A 87 -9.29 4.73 2.14
N LYS A 88 -8.29 5.09 2.96
CA LYS A 88 -7.38 6.22 2.70
C LYS A 88 -6.72 6.14 1.32
N GLN A 89 -6.19 4.97 0.96
CA GLN A 89 -5.55 4.74 -0.33
C GLN A 89 -6.51 5.00 -1.51
N MET A 90 -7.73 4.49 -1.41
CA MET A 90 -8.78 4.62 -2.42
C MET A 90 -9.16 6.09 -2.63
N GLN A 91 -9.28 6.87 -1.55
CA GLN A 91 -9.59 8.30 -1.59
C GLN A 91 -8.44 9.10 -2.24
N ILE A 92 -7.18 8.81 -1.91
CA ILE A 92 -6.01 9.47 -2.50
C ILE A 92 -5.99 9.25 -4.02
N ILE A 93 -6.18 8.01 -4.47
CA ILE A 93 -6.21 7.70 -5.90
C ILE A 93 -7.42 8.38 -6.56
N ALA A 94 -8.62 8.32 -5.94
CA ALA A 94 -9.81 8.98 -6.48
C ALA A 94 -9.63 10.50 -6.65
N LYS A 95 -8.93 11.16 -5.71
CA LYS A 95 -8.61 12.59 -5.78
C LYS A 95 -7.68 12.90 -6.96
N MET A 96 -6.65 12.07 -7.20
CA MET A 96 -5.79 12.21 -8.37
C MET A 96 -6.56 12.02 -9.70
N LEU A 97 -7.58 11.15 -9.73
CA LEU A 97 -8.40 10.90 -10.92
C LEU A 97 -9.48 11.97 -11.17
N LYS A 98 -9.58 13.01 -10.32
CA LYS A 98 -10.64 14.03 -10.36
C LYS A 98 -10.83 14.62 -11.75
N ASP A 99 -9.74 15.09 -12.35
CA ASP A 99 -9.72 15.84 -13.62
C ASP A 99 -9.59 14.95 -14.86
N ILE A 100 -9.56 13.63 -14.70
CA ILE A 100 -9.48 12.69 -15.82
C ILE A 100 -10.92 12.34 -16.24
N PRO A 101 -11.29 12.44 -17.53
CA PRO A 101 -12.65 12.19 -18.02
C PRO A 101 -12.93 10.68 -18.14
N LEU A 102 -12.99 10.01 -17.00
CA LEU A 102 -13.40 8.61 -16.84
C LEU A 102 -14.78 8.53 -16.19
N ASP A 103 -15.53 7.49 -16.51
CA ASP A 103 -16.77 7.15 -15.82
C ASP A 103 -16.50 6.76 -14.34
N GLN A 104 -17.54 6.85 -13.50
CA GLN A 104 -17.41 6.62 -12.06
C GLN A 104 -17.03 5.17 -11.75
N ASP A 105 -17.50 4.18 -12.52
CA ASP A 105 -17.12 2.77 -12.33
C ASP A 105 -15.63 2.54 -12.60
N SER A 106 -15.11 3.15 -13.67
CA SER A 106 -13.68 3.13 -13.98
C SER A 106 -12.87 3.83 -12.90
N LYS A 107 -13.30 5.00 -12.41
CA LYS A 107 -12.63 5.71 -11.31
C LYS A 107 -12.63 4.87 -10.04
N TYR A 108 -13.76 4.31 -9.64
CA TYR A 108 -13.89 3.42 -8.49
C TYR A 108 -12.95 2.21 -8.61
N THR A 109 -12.95 1.55 -9.77
CA THR A 109 -12.13 0.36 -10.03
C THR A 109 -10.64 0.68 -9.99
N ILE A 110 -10.20 1.79 -10.59
CA ILE A 110 -8.80 2.22 -10.56
C ILE A 110 -8.37 2.60 -9.14
N SER A 111 -9.25 3.24 -8.36
CA SER A 111 -8.98 3.57 -6.96
C SER A 111 -8.76 2.35 -6.06
N MET A 112 -9.16 1.16 -6.49
CA MET A 112 -8.94 -0.10 -5.78
C MET A 112 -7.60 -0.78 -6.10
N CYS A 113 -6.74 -0.17 -6.92
CA CYS A 113 -5.45 -0.78 -7.26
C CYS A 113 -4.55 -0.92 -6.03
N PRO A 114 -3.81 -2.03 -5.87
CA PRO A 114 -2.96 -2.27 -4.71
C PRO A 114 -1.62 -1.55 -4.90
N VAL A 115 -1.45 -0.39 -4.28
CA VAL A 115 -0.23 0.42 -4.41
C VAL A 115 0.12 1.11 -3.10
N ASN A 116 1.41 1.36 -2.92
CA ASN A 116 1.84 2.36 -1.95
C ASN A 116 1.61 3.75 -2.56
N THR A 117 0.71 4.55 -2.00
CA THR A 117 0.41 5.91 -2.49
C THR A 117 1.57 6.89 -2.30
N SER A 118 2.57 6.55 -1.48
CA SER A 118 3.81 7.33 -1.35
C SER A 118 4.79 7.08 -2.50
N ASP A 119 4.60 6.02 -3.30
CA ASP A 119 5.43 5.75 -4.48
C ASP A 119 4.97 6.59 -5.68
N ILE A 120 5.76 7.60 -6.02
CA ILE A 120 5.52 8.52 -7.13
C ILE A 120 5.46 7.77 -8.47
N ARG A 121 6.25 6.70 -8.66
CA ARG A 121 6.27 5.93 -9.91
C ARG A 121 4.99 5.13 -10.09
N ALA A 122 4.51 4.48 -9.03
CA ALA A 122 3.22 3.81 -9.02
C ALA A 122 2.07 4.79 -9.35
N MET A 123 2.07 5.97 -8.73
CA MET A 123 1.06 7.00 -9.00
C MET A 123 1.14 7.54 -10.45
N ASP A 124 2.34 7.70 -11.03
CA ASP A 124 2.53 8.05 -12.44
C ASP A 124 1.99 6.96 -13.39
N ILE A 125 2.18 5.67 -13.06
CA ILE A 125 1.60 4.56 -13.83
C ILE A 125 0.07 4.66 -13.85
N ILE A 126 -0.55 4.82 -12.68
CA ILE A 126 -2.02 4.95 -12.59
C ILE A 126 -2.51 6.14 -13.40
N LYS A 127 -1.87 7.31 -13.23
CA LYS A 127 -2.26 8.53 -13.95
C LYS A 127 -2.15 8.35 -15.47
N ARG A 128 -1.02 7.83 -15.97
CA ARG A 128 -0.84 7.58 -17.41
C ARG A 128 -1.82 6.55 -17.96
N PHE A 129 -2.02 5.45 -17.23
CA PHE A 129 -2.99 4.43 -17.61
C PHE A 129 -4.40 5.03 -17.73
N SER A 130 -4.78 5.83 -16.74
CA SER A 130 -6.08 6.51 -16.68
C SER A 130 -6.29 7.50 -17.82
N ILE A 131 -5.27 8.31 -18.15
CA ILE A 131 -5.32 9.24 -19.29
C ILE A 131 -5.47 8.48 -20.61
N LYS A 132 -4.65 7.45 -20.86
CA LYS A 132 -4.76 6.63 -22.08
C LYS A 132 -6.14 6.00 -22.20
N ARG A 133 -6.67 5.46 -21.10
CA ARG A 133 -8.01 4.90 -21.05
C ARG A 133 -9.09 5.92 -21.39
N ALA A 134 -8.99 7.13 -20.87
CA ALA A 134 -9.94 8.21 -21.14
C ALA A 134 -9.91 8.66 -22.61
N LEU A 135 -8.77 8.56 -23.27
CA LEU A 135 -8.61 8.80 -24.71
C LEU A 135 -9.09 7.62 -25.58
N GLY A 136 -9.54 6.51 -24.99
CA GLY A 136 -9.87 5.28 -25.71
C GLY A 136 -8.65 4.55 -26.26
N GLU A 137 -7.46 4.92 -25.82
CA GLU A 137 -6.20 4.29 -26.22
C GLU A 137 -5.81 3.17 -25.26
N ALA A 138 -5.10 2.17 -25.77
CA ALA A 138 -4.56 1.13 -24.91
C ALA A 138 -3.29 1.61 -24.22
N ALA A 139 -3.25 1.47 -22.89
CA ALA A 139 -2.06 1.77 -22.11
C ALA A 139 -0.95 0.75 -22.40
N GLY A 140 0.30 1.22 -22.42
CA GLY A 140 1.50 0.40 -22.57
C GLY A 140 2.57 0.77 -21.56
N LEU A 141 3.61 -0.05 -21.50
CA LEU A 141 4.79 0.19 -20.66
C LEU A 141 5.58 1.40 -21.17
N LYS A 142 6.16 2.21 -20.27
CA LYS A 142 6.76 3.54 -20.55
C LYS A 142 8.14 3.50 -21.27
N ALA A 143 8.41 2.47 -22.06
CA ALA A 143 9.72 2.08 -22.63
C ALA A 143 10.61 1.26 -21.68
N ARG A 144 11.19 0.19 -22.25
CA ARG A 144 11.79 -0.94 -21.53
C ARG A 144 13.29 -0.71 -21.39
N VAL A 145 13.75 -0.23 -20.24
CA VAL A 145 15.15 -0.49 -19.87
C VAL A 145 15.26 -1.98 -19.66
N ALA A 146 16.08 -2.65 -20.46
CA ALA A 146 16.31 -4.08 -20.29
C ALA A 146 16.86 -4.30 -18.87
N PRO A 147 16.16 -5.06 -18.00
CA PRO A 147 16.60 -5.26 -16.64
C PRO A 147 17.95 -5.98 -16.67
N LYS A 148 18.86 -5.50 -15.83
CA LYS A 148 20.22 -6.03 -15.72
C LYS A 148 20.37 -6.73 -14.39
N ARG A 149 21.33 -7.65 -14.34
CA ARG A 149 21.70 -8.31 -13.10
C ARG A 149 22.11 -7.26 -12.05
N PRO A 150 21.49 -7.26 -10.86
CA PRO A 150 21.85 -6.30 -9.82
C PRO A 150 23.23 -6.63 -9.24
N THR A 151 24.02 -5.59 -8.99
CA THR A 151 25.39 -5.64 -8.43
C THR A 151 25.50 -4.93 -7.07
N SER A 152 24.44 -4.25 -6.64
CA SER A 152 24.28 -3.65 -5.31
C SER A 152 22.88 -3.92 -4.74
N PHE A 153 22.70 -3.68 -3.43
CA PHE A 153 21.36 -3.75 -2.81
C PHE A 153 20.41 -2.69 -3.36
N ASP A 154 20.90 -1.52 -3.79
CA ASP A 154 20.06 -0.48 -4.40
C ASP A 154 19.57 -0.89 -5.79
N GLU A 155 20.43 -1.53 -6.58
CA GLU A 155 20.01 -2.11 -7.87
C GLU A 155 19.02 -3.25 -7.68
N LEU A 156 19.21 -4.08 -6.65
CA LEU A 156 18.24 -5.12 -6.28
C LEU A 156 16.90 -4.51 -5.84
N SER A 157 16.91 -3.44 -5.04
CA SER A 157 15.71 -2.69 -4.67
C SER A 157 15.01 -2.11 -5.90
N THR A 158 15.77 -1.57 -6.85
CA THR A 158 15.23 -1.06 -8.12
C THR A 158 14.56 -2.17 -8.94
N MET A 159 15.07 -3.40 -8.90
CA MET A 159 14.41 -4.55 -9.53
C MET A 159 13.09 -4.90 -8.84
N CYS A 160 13.04 -4.86 -7.50
CA CYS A 160 11.79 -5.02 -6.75
C CYS A 160 10.75 -3.94 -7.11
N ASP A 161 11.19 -2.68 -7.26
CA ASP A 161 10.32 -1.60 -7.69
C ASP A 161 9.77 -1.85 -9.10
N MET A 162 10.63 -2.27 -10.05
CA MET A 162 10.20 -2.64 -11.40
C MET A 162 9.18 -3.79 -11.38
N HIS A 163 9.38 -4.78 -10.51
CA HIS A 163 8.40 -5.84 -10.30
C HIS A 163 7.05 -5.30 -9.82
N HIS A 164 7.03 -4.40 -8.83
CA HIS A 164 5.79 -3.75 -8.36
C HIS A 164 5.10 -2.93 -9.46
N GLU A 165 5.86 -2.18 -10.25
CA GLU A 165 5.35 -1.43 -11.40
C GLU A 165 4.67 -2.35 -12.43
N LEU A 166 5.27 -3.50 -12.72
CA LEU A 166 4.73 -4.51 -13.64
C LEU A 166 3.46 -5.16 -13.08
N GLU A 167 3.45 -5.55 -11.81
CA GLU A 167 2.27 -6.09 -11.13
C GLU A 167 1.11 -5.09 -11.15
N LEU A 168 1.38 -3.81 -10.88
CA LEU A 168 0.38 -2.75 -10.97
C LEU A 168 -0.18 -2.60 -12.39
N PHE A 169 0.69 -2.55 -13.39
CA PHE A 169 0.26 -2.48 -14.79
C PHE A 169 -0.59 -3.69 -15.17
N LEU A 170 -0.15 -4.90 -14.79
CA LEU A 170 -0.89 -6.14 -15.05
C LEU A 170 -2.26 -6.13 -14.37
N TRP A 171 -2.33 -5.72 -13.10
CA TRP A 171 -3.58 -5.60 -12.34
C TRP A 171 -4.60 -4.68 -13.03
N LEU A 172 -4.13 -3.54 -13.56
CA LEU A 172 -4.94 -2.60 -14.34
C LEU A 172 -5.37 -3.19 -15.68
N SER A 173 -4.43 -3.82 -16.41
CA SER A 173 -4.70 -4.43 -17.72
C SER A 173 -5.73 -5.56 -17.68
N MET A 174 -5.80 -6.30 -16.56
CA MET A 174 -6.79 -7.37 -16.37
C MET A 174 -8.20 -6.84 -16.14
N ARG A 175 -8.35 -5.63 -15.57
CA ARG A 175 -9.65 -4.98 -15.32
C ARG A 175 -10.12 -4.14 -16.49
N PHE A 176 -9.19 -3.61 -17.27
CA PHE A 176 -9.46 -2.86 -18.49
C PHE A 176 -8.73 -3.51 -19.67
N PRO A 177 -9.25 -4.64 -20.19
CA PRO A 177 -8.63 -5.32 -21.32
C PRO A 177 -8.55 -4.38 -22.53
N GLY A 178 -7.39 -4.35 -23.19
CA GLY A 178 -7.19 -3.51 -24.36
C GLY A 178 -6.01 -3.96 -25.24
N ASN A 179 -4.81 -4.03 -24.66
CA ASN A 179 -3.61 -4.43 -25.39
C ASN A 179 -3.02 -5.74 -24.86
N ILE A 180 -3.41 -6.85 -25.48
CA ILE A 180 -2.93 -8.19 -25.14
C ILE A 180 -1.42 -8.32 -25.37
N VAL A 181 -0.88 -7.65 -26.39
CA VAL A 181 0.56 -7.69 -26.70
C VAL A 181 1.37 -7.05 -25.57
N GLU A 182 0.95 -5.89 -25.08
CA GLU A 182 1.58 -5.23 -23.93
C GLU A 182 1.39 -6.03 -22.64
N GLN A 183 0.25 -6.67 -22.45
CA GLN A 183 0.02 -7.55 -21.30
C GLN A 183 0.96 -8.77 -21.31
N GLN A 184 1.10 -9.46 -22.44
CA GLN A 184 2.02 -10.59 -22.60
C GLN A 184 3.48 -10.15 -22.40
N ALA A 185 3.84 -8.99 -22.97
CA ALA A 185 5.15 -8.41 -22.78
C ALA A 185 5.45 -8.08 -21.31
N ALA A 186 4.48 -7.54 -20.57
CA ALA A 186 4.62 -7.26 -19.16
C ALA A 186 4.78 -8.55 -18.33
N LEU A 187 4.06 -9.62 -18.68
CA LEU A 187 4.22 -10.94 -18.06
C LEU A 187 5.64 -11.49 -18.28
N SER A 188 6.10 -11.55 -19.53
CA SER A 188 7.45 -12.04 -19.84
C SER A 188 8.56 -11.19 -19.19
N LEU A 189 8.36 -9.87 -19.11
CA LEU A 189 9.30 -8.99 -18.43
C LEU A 189 9.28 -9.22 -16.91
N LYS A 190 8.12 -9.47 -16.32
CA LYS A 190 7.98 -9.79 -14.90
C LYS A 190 8.75 -11.05 -14.55
N ASP A 191 8.56 -12.13 -15.32
CA ASP A 191 9.28 -13.40 -15.10
C ASP A 191 10.80 -13.17 -15.16
N ARG A 192 11.27 -12.39 -16.14
CA ARG A 192 12.69 -12.06 -16.25
C ARG A 192 13.21 -11.24 -15.06
N VAL A 193 12.41 -10.31 -14.54
CA VAL A 193 12.77 -9.52 -13.36
C VAL A 193 12.83 -10.41 -12.11
N ILE A 194 11.91 -11.36 -11.97
CA ILE A 194 11.91 -12.34 -10.87
C ILE A 194 13.20 -13.18 -10.91
N ASP A 195 13.58 -13.70 -12.07
CA ASP A 195 14.84 -14.45 -12.23
C ASP A 195 16.05 -13.62 -11.79
N LEU A 196 16.11 -12.34 -12.18
CA LEU A 196 17.21 -11.44 -11.83
C LEU A 196 17.24 -11.09 -10.34
N ILE A 197 16.07 -10.97 -9.70
CA ILE A 197 15.96 -10.80 -8.25
C ILE A 197 16.48 -12.06 -7.54
N GLU A 198 16.09 -13.25 -8.00
CA GLU A 198 16.57 -14.53 -7.46
C GLU A 198 18.10 -14.65 -7.59
N GLU A 199 18.65 -14.39 -8.78
CA GLU A 199 20.11 -14.35 -9.01
C GLU A 199 20.82 -13.37 -8.08
N GLY A 200 20.23 -12.18 -7.88
CA GLY A 200 20.74 -11.16 -6.96
C GLY A 200 20.73 -11.60 -5.51
N LEU A 201 19.66 -12.27 -5.06
CA LEU A 201 19.53 -12.80 -3.70
C LEU A 201 20.49 -13.96 -3.44
N VAL A 202 20.68 -14.87 -4.40
CA VAL A 202 21.65 -15.97 -4.31
C VAL A 202 23.08 -15.43 -4.19
N THR A 203 23.37 -14.29 -4.82
CA THR A 203 24.70 -13.64 -4.74
C THR A 203 24.77 -12.49 -3.73
N SER A 204 23.82 -12.44 -2.80
CA SER A 204 23.69 -11.35 -1.82
C SER A 204 24.88 -11.17 -0.88
N GLU A 205 25.65 -12.22 -0.61
CA GLU A 205 26.90 -12.14 0.17
C GLU A 205 27.95 -11.20 -0.44
N HIS A 206 27.87 -10.99 -1.76
CA HIS A 206 28.79 -10.12 -2.50
C HIS A 206 28.21 -8.74 -2.80
N LEU A 207 26.94 -8.50 -2.45
CA LEU A 207 26.31 -7.19 -2.61
C LEU A 207 26.83 -6.24 -1.52
N LYS A 208 27.24 -5.04 -1.95
CA LYS A 208 27.71 -4.01 -1.03
C LYS A 208 26.52 -3.41 -0.28
N LEU A 209 26.58 -3.47 1.05
CA LEU A 209 25.64 -2.79 1.93
C LEU A 209 26.21 -1.43 2.35
N GLU A 210 25.57 -0.35 1.92
CA GLU A 210 26.03 1.02 2.22
C GLU A 210 25.63 1.51 3.63
N HIS A 211 24.85 0.72 4.37
CA HIS A 211 24.28 1.10 5.66
C HIS A 211 24.64 0.13 6.80
N ASP A 212 25.06 0.69 7.93
CA ASP A 212 25.35 -0.05 9.17
C ASP A 212 24.11 -0.07 10.08
N TYR A 213 23.31 -1.14 9.95
CA TYR A 213 22.11 -1.35 10.78
C TYR A 213 22.44 -1.48 12.26
N ILE A 214 23.65 -1.91 12.64
CA ILE A 214 24.03 -2.07 14.05
C ILE A 214 24.15 -0.68 14.71
N LYS A 215 24.77 0.29 14.01
CA LYS A 215 24.84 1.68 14.49
C LYS A 215 23.46 2.32 14.58
N ARG A 216 22.61 2.12 13.57
CA ARG A 216 21.23 2.60 13.57
C ARG A 216 20.46 2.07 14.77
N ASP A 217 20.51 0.76 15.01
CA ASP A 217 19.79 0.11 16.11
C ASP A 217 20.26 0.59 17.48
N LYS A 218 21.58 0.76 17.66
CA LYS A 218 22.13 1.36 18.89
C LYS A 218 21.59 2.76 19.12
N ARG A 219 21.54 3.60 18.08
CA ARG A 219 20.99 4.96 18.17
C ARG A 219 19.51 4.95 18.54
N LEU A 220 18.70 4.14 17.84
CA LEU A 220 17.27 4.03 18.11
C LEU A 220 17.01 3.57 19.55
N ARG A 221 17.79 2.61 20.04
CA ARG A 221 17.67 2.15 21.42
C ARG A 221 18.08 3.22 22.43
N ASN A 222 19.16 3.96 22.20
CA ASN A 222 19.55 5.04 23.09
C ASN A 222 18.47 6.12 23.17
N ASN A 223 17.93 6.53 22.02
CA ASN A 223 16.82 7.48 21.96
C ASN A 223 15.58 6.96 22.72
N TRP A 224 15.27 5.66 22.60
CA TRP A 224 14.18 5.04 23.34
C TRP A 224 14.42 5.05 24.86
N ILE A 225 15.63 4.72 25.31
CA ILE A 225 16.01 4.75 26.73
C ILE A 225 15.92 6.17 27.29
N GLU A 226 16.39 7.16 26.54
CA GLU A 226 16.34 8.58 26.91
C GLU A 226 14.89 9.07 27.04
N ASN A 227 14.00 8.68 26.12
CA ASN A 227 12.60 9.11 26.11
C ASN A 227 11.74 8.41 27.18
N ASN A 228 12.03 7.14 27.50
CA ASN A 228 11.15 6.32 28.34
C ASN A 228 11.62 6.18 29.80
N GLY A 229 12.88 6.55 30.11
CA GLY A 229 13.46 6.42 31.44
C GLY A 229 13.42 4.98 31.95
N ASN A 230 13.87 4.74 33.19
CA ASN A 230 13.96 3.39 33.80
C ASN A 230 12.58 2.74 34.11
N LYS A 231 11.51 3.15 33.44
CA LYS A 231 10.22 2.44 33.42
C LYS A 231 10.43 1.14 32.64
N SER A 232 9.71 0.07 33.01
CA SER A 232 9.77 -1.23 32.33
C SER A 232 9.89 -1.02 30.82
N ALA A 233 10.81 -1.75 30.18
CA ALA A 233 11.31 -1.49 28.83
C ALA A 233 10.23 -1.51 27.71
N TYR A 234 8.97 -1.77 28.08
CA TYR A 234 7.84 -1.95 27.20
C TYR A 234 6.56 -1.47 27.92
N PRO A 235 6.27 -0.16 27.96
CA PRO A 235 4.92 0.28 28.30
C PRO A 235 3.97 -0.26 27.22
N PHE A 236 2.98 -1.05 27.63
CA PHE A 236 1.90 -1.46 26.73
C PHE A 236 1.18 -0.21 26.23
N ILE A 237 1.29 0.04 24.94
CA ILE A 237 0.34 0.88 24.22
C ILE A 237 -0.84 -0.08 23.98
N ASP A 238 -1.95 0.13 24.68
CA ASP A 238 -3.22 -0.37 24.16
C ASP A 238 -3.39 0.32 22.81
N ASP A 239 -3.40 -0.43 21.72
CA ASP A 239 -3.81 0.06 20.40
C ASP A 239 -5.34 0.31 20.44
N GLU A 240 -5.82 1.13 21.39
CA GLU A 240 -6.90 2.05 21.07
C GLU A 240 -6.28 2.97 20.03
N ILE A 241 -6.48 2.60 18.78
CA ILE A 241 -6.38 3.49 17.64
C ILE A 241 -7.25 4.70 18.01
N GLU A 242 -6.63 5.75 18.53
CA GLU A 242 -7.21 7.07 18.48
C GLU A 242 -7.44 7.38 17.01
N ASP A 243 -8.69 7.67 16.66
CA ASP A 243 -9.08 8.24 15.38
C ASP A 243 -8.43 9.63 15.30
N ASP A 244 -7.15 9.66 14.91
CA ASP A 244 -6.49 10.90 14.54
C ASP A 244 -7.11 11.39 13.23
N ASP A 245 -8.11 12.26 13.39
CA ASP A 245 -8.63 13.18 12.39
C ASP A 245 -7.52 14.15 11.95
N PHE A 246 -6.55 13.66 11.18
CA PHE A 246 -5.60 14.50 10.48
C PHE A 246 -6.19 14.93 9.13
N TYR A 247 -7.14 15.86 9.20
CA TYR A 247 -7.39 16.79 8.10
C TYR A 247 -6.32 17.87 8.19
N ASP A 248 -5.21 17.68 7.49
CA ASP A 248 -4.33 18.81 7.21
C ASP A 248 -5.03 19.68 6.17
N ASP A 249 -5.43 20.86 6.66
CA ASP A 249 -5.73 22.05 5.89
C ASP A 249 -4.53 22.43 5.00
N GLU A 250 -4.89 22.92 3.81
CA GLU A 250 -4.16 23.78 2.88
C GLU A 250 -2.66 24.05 3.12
N GLU A 251 -1.81 23.66 2.16
CA GLU A 251 -0.77 24.56 1.67
C GLU A 251 -0.80 24.69 0.15
N GLU A 252 -1.02 25.94 -0.25
CA GLU A 252 -1.05 26.51 -1.57
C GLU A 252 0.31 26.32 -2.27
N TYR A 253 0.41 25.41 -3.23
CA TYR A 253 1.61 25.33 -4.07
C TYR A 253 1.56 26.44 -5.12
N VAL A 254 2.05 27.62 -4.74
CA VAL A 254 2.33 28.73 -5.65
C VAL A 254 3.42 28.27 -6.62
N GLY A 255 3.03 28.15 -7.88
CA GLY A 255 3.96 27.87 -8.97
C GLY A 255 5.03 28.96 -9.06
N SER A 256 6.29 28.55 -8.99
CA SER A 256 7.41 29.34 -9.47
C SER A 256 7.85 28.83 -10.84
N THR A 257 7.67 29.70 -11.81
CA THR A 257 8.23 29.69 -13.16
C THR A 257 9.74 29.45 -13.13
N ILE A 258 10.22 28.52 -13.97
CA ILE A 258 11.15 28.69 -15.11
C ILE A 258 11.20 27.37 -15.88
#